data_AF-A0A150Q5M7-F1
#
_entry.id   AF-A0A150Q5M7-F1
#
_cell.length_a   1.000
_cell.length_b   1.000
_cell.length_c   1.000
_cell.angle_alpha   90.00
_cell.angle_beta   90.00
_cell.angle_gamma   90.00
#
_symmetry.space_group_name_H-M   'P 1'
#
loop_
_entity.id
_entity.type
_entity.pdbx_description
1 polymer ?
#
loop_
_entity_poly.entity_id
_entity_poly.type
_entity_poly.pdbx_seq_one_letter_code
_entity_poly.pdbx_strand_id
1 'polypeptide(L)'
;MDYGKALRTLLLVGTSAVAAGVVLRVQSRFNASDRRAALGVVQQYRPEGGRSAPEAIDARHPDKAPVWSASTESACLQHVRVRATIEGEPPLRYDFLVDINGPSIHPGNAEGEAVLRELAATPAASAGAP
;
A
#
# COMPACT_ATOMS: atom_id res chain seq x y z
N MET A 1 16.30 -50.91 -11.58
CA MET A 1 15.58 -49.63 -11.69
C MET A 1 15.11 -49.46 -13.12
N ASP A 2 13.85 -49.11 -13.33
CA ASP A 2 13.32 -48.81 -14.66
C ASP A 2 13.65 -47.35 -14.99
N TYR A 3 14.78 -47.16 -15.68
CA TYR A 3 15.30 -45.83 -16.04
C TYR A 3 14.30 -45.02 -16.88
N GLY A 4 13.46 -45.68 -17.68
CA GLY A 4 12.41 -45.03 -18.47
C GLY A 4 11.32 -44.43 -17.59
N LYS A 5 10.88 -45.16 -16.55
CA LYS A 5 9.93 -44.63 -15.55
C LYS A 5 10.56 -43.51 -14.72
N ALA A 6 11.81 -43.68 -14.28
CA ALA A 6 12.51 -42.66 -13.52
C ALA A 6 12.65 -41.34 -14.30
N LEU A 7 13.06 -41.41 -15.57
CA LEU A 7 13.18 -40.23 -16.44
C LEU A 7 11.84 -39.53 -16.67
N ARG A 8 10.76 -40.29 -16.92
CA ARG A 8 9.41 -39.72 -17.09
C ARG A 8 8.92 -39.02 -15.84
N THR A 9 9.09 -39.63 -14.67
CA THR A 9 8.74 -39.01 -13.39
C THR A 9 9.54 -37.73 -13.15
N LEU A 10 10.85 -37.75 -13.45
CA LEU A 10 11.72 -36.59 -13.27
C LEU A 10 11.33 -35.44 -14.20
N LEU A 11 10.97 -35.74 -15.46
CA LEU A 11 10.43 -34.75 -16.39
C LEU A 11 9.10 -34.15 -15.89
N LEU A 12 8.16 -34.99 -15.45
CA LEU A 12 6.86 -34.52 -14.94
C LEU A 12 7.02 -33.62 -13.72
N VAL A 13 7.85 -34.03 -12.74
CA VAL A 13 8.13 -33.24 -11.54
C VAL A 13 8.87 -31.96 -11.91
N GLY A 14 9.87 -32.05 -12.79
CA GLY A 14 10.67 -30.90 -13.23
C GLY A 14 9.82 -29.85 -13.92
N THR A 15 8.99 -30.24 -14.90
CA THR A 15 8.07 -29.33 -15.58
C THR A 15 7.05 -28.72 -14.62
N SER A 16 6.50 -29.50 -13.69
CA SER A 16 5.55 -29.00 -12.69
C SER A 16 6.19 -27.98 -11.74
N ALA A 17 7.42 -28.24 -11.29
CA ALA A 17 8.17 -27.32 -10.43
C ALA A 17 8.48 -26.00 -11.16
N VAL A 18 8.87 -26.07 -12.43
CA VAL A 18 9.08 -24.87 -13.27
C VAL A 18 7.79 -24.08 -13.42
N ALA A 19 6.67 -24.75 -13.72
CA ALA A 19 5.37 -24.09 -13.85
C ALA A 19 4.95 -23.38 -12.55
N ALA A 20 5.09 -24.05 -11.40
CA ALA A 20 4.83 -23.45 -10.09
C ALA A 20 5.74 -22.23 -9.82
N GLY A 21 7.03 -22.34 -10.15
CA GLY A 21 7.99 -21.24 -10.04
C GLY A 21 7.62 -20.02 -10.88
N VAL A 22 7.16 -20.24 -12.12
CA VAL A 22 6.67 -19.16 -13.00
C VAL A 22 5.44 -18.48 -12.40
N VAL A 23 4.47 -19.26 -11.92
CA VAL A 23 3.25 -18.74 -11.28
C VAL A 23 3.58 -17.88 -10.05
N LEU A 24 4.45 -18.36 -9.16
CA LEU A 24 4.89 -17.60 -7.99
C LEU A 24 5.63 -16.31 -8.39
N ARG A 25 6.47 -16.37 -9.42
CA ARG A 25 7.19 -15.18 -9.92
C ARG A 25 6.22 -14.13 -10.46
N VAL A 26 5.23 -14.54 -11.25
CA VAL A 26 4.21 -13.63 -11.79
C VAL A 26 3.39 -13.00 -10.66
N GLN A 27 2.90 -13.80 -9.71
CA GLN A 27 2.18 -13.28 -8.54
C GLN A 27 3.03 -12.29 -7.72
N SER A 28 4.33 -12.55 -7.57
CA SER A 28 5.23 -11.63 -6.85
C SER A 28 5.34 -10.27 -7.54
N ARG A 29 5.26 -10.24 -8.88
CA ARG A 29 5.32 -9.03 -9.70
C ARG A 29 4.01 -8.25 -9.62
N PHE A 30 2.86 -8.92 -9.63
CA PHE A 30 1.57 -8.28 -9.38
C PHE A 30 1.52 -7.65 -7.98
N ASN A 31 1.86 -8.40 -6.93
CA ASN A 31 1.92 -7.87 -5.57
C ASN A 31 2.88 -6.68 -5.43
N ALA A 32 4.01 -6.67 -6.15
CA ALA A 32 4.91 -5.53 -6.17
C ALA A 32 4.32 -4.32 -6.91
N SER A 33 3.59 -4.55 -7.99
CA SER A 33 2.87 -3.51 -8.73
C SER A 33 1.76 -2.89 -7.87
N ASP A 34 0.94 -3.71 -7.24
CA ASP A 34 -0.17 -3.26 -6.39
C ASP A 34 0.33 -2.42 -5.22
N ARG A 35 1.44 -2.82 -4.59
CA ARG A 35 2.07 -2.02 -3.53
C ARG A 35 2.53 -0.64 -4.00
N ARG A 36 3.07 -0.55 -5.22
CA ARG A 36 3.46 0.74 -5.81
C ARG A 36 2.25 1.60 -6.16
N ALA A 37 1.20 0.99 -6.72
CA ALA A 37 -0.05 1.66 -7.04
C ALA A 37 -0.71 2.21 -5.77
N ALA A 38 -0.84 1.38 -4.72
CA ALA A 38 -1.39 1.79 -3.43
C ALA A 38 -0.61 2.96 -2.81
N LEU A 39 0.73 2.90 -2.84
CA LEU A 39 1.55 3.99 -2.34
C LEU A 39 1.26 5.30 -3.11
N GLY A 40 1.15 5.21 -4.44
CA GLY A 40 0.78 6.34 -5.28
C GLY A 40 -0.61 6.90 -4.95
N VAL A 41 -1.61 6.03 -4.73
CA VAL A 41 -2.96 6.42 -4.33
C VAL A 41 -2.92 7.24 -3.04
N VAL A 42 -2.22 6.77 -2.00
CA VAL A 42 -2.14 7.50 -0.72
C VAL A 42 -1.38 8.83 -0.87
N GLN A 43 -0.24 8.82 -1.56
CA GLN A 43 0.59 10.02 -1.69
C GLN A 43 -0.08 11.10 -2.54
N GLN A 44 -0.94 10.72 -3.48
CA GLN A 44 -1.67 11.63 -4.35
C GLN A 44 -3.11 11.89 -3.85
N TYR A 45 -3.54 11.23 -2.79
CA TYR A 45 -4.88 11.38 -2.24
C TYR A 45 -5.09 12.83 -1.78
N ARG A 46 -6.03 13.49 -2.44
CA ARG A 46 -6.37 14.90 -2.24
C ARG A 46 -7.87 15.08 -2.46
N PRO A 47 -8.68 15.11 -1.39
CA PRO A 47 -10.09 15.43 -1.53
C PRO A 47 -10.24 16.89 -1.97
N GLU A 48 -11.08 17.12 -2.99
CA GLU A 48 -11.54 18.44 -3.46
C GLU A 48 -10.45 19.50 -3.71
N GLY A 49 -9.24 19.09 -4.10
CA GLY A 49 -8.14 20.02 -4.38
C GLY A 49 -7.43 20.59 -3.14
N GLY A 50 -7.71 20.06 -1.94
CA GLY A 50 -7.14 20.49 -0.66
C GLY A 50 -5.68 20.07 -0.43
N ARG A 51 -5.28 19.76 0.81
CA ARG A 51 -3.95 19.19 1.07
C ARG A 51 -3.88 17.71 0.68
N SER A 52 -2.70 17.23 0.32
CA SER A 52 -2.45 15.79 0.17
C SER A 52 -2.17 15.12 1.52
N ALA A 53 -2.27 13.78 1.60
CA ALA A 53 -1.89 13.07 2.82
C ALA A 53 -0.43 13.30 3.26
N PRO A 54 0.58 13.31 2.36
CA PRO A 54 1.93 13.73 2.69
C PRO A 54 1.98 15.15 3.27
N GLU A 55 1.33 16.13 2.63
CA GLU A 55 1.32 17.52 3.11
C GLU A 55 0.70 17.66 4.51
N ALA A 56 -0.37 16.91 4.80
CA ALA A 56 -0.99 16.91 6.13
C ALA A 56 -0.07 16.28 7.19
N ILE A 57 0.67 15.22 6.84
CA ILE A 57 1.64 14.59 7.75
C ILE A 57 2.86 15.50 7.95
N ASP A 58 3.40 16.08 6.88
CA ASP A 58 4.56 16.97 6.93
C ASP A 58 4.24 18.24 7.75
N ALA A 59 3.02 18.78 7.65
CA ALA A 59 2.58 19.91 8.47
C ALA A 59 2.55 19.59 9.99
N ARG A 60 2.34 18.32 10.36
CA ARG A 60 2.40 17.88 11.76
C ARG A 60 3.84 17.64 12.24
N HIS A 61 4.77 17.37 11.31
CA HIS A 61 6.15 16.98 11.59
C HIS A 61 7.14 17.74 10.68
N PRO A 62 7.24 19.07 10.79
CA PRO A 62 8.00 19.90 9.85
C PRO A 62 9.49 19.55 9.76
N ASP A 63 10.07 19.02 10.85
CA ASP A 63 11.48 18.67 10.94
C ASP A 63 11.77 17.18 10.65
N LYS A 64 10.74 16.38 10.31
CA LYS A 64 10.88 14.93 10.13
C LYS A 64 10.11 14.43 8.92
N ALA A 65 10.84 13.96 7.92
CA ALA A 65 10.23 13.33 6.76
C ALA A 65 9.70 11.93 7.10
N PRO A 66 8.47 11.57 6.69
CA PRO A 66 7.94 10.23 6.86
C PRO A 66 8.65 9.22 5.94
N VAL A 67 9.03 8.07 6.51
CA VAL A 67 9.46 6.89 5.75
C VAL A 67 8.23 6.10 5.32
N TRP A 68 8.05 5.97 4.01
CA TRP A 68 6.90 5.29 3.43
C TRP A 68 7.19 3.81 3.14
N SER A 69 6.20 2.97 3.40
CA SER A 69 6.24 1.54 3.07
C SER A 69 4.86 1.04 2.65
N ALA A 70 4.83 -0.07 1.92
CA ALA A 70 3.59 -0.74 1.53
C ALA A 70 3.71 -2.26 1.71
N SER A 71 2.66 -2.90 2.21
CA SER A 71 2.58 -4.33 2.44
C SER A 71 1.22 -4.87 2.01
N THR A 72 1.20 -6.00 1.31
CA THR A 72 -0.03 -6.70 0.96
C THR A 72 -0.66 -7.26 2.24
N GLU A 73 -1.91 -6.88 2.52
CA GLU A 73 -2.70 -7.47 3.61
C GLU A 73 -3.46 -8.68 3.11
N SER A 74 -4.10 -8.55 1.96
CA SER A 74 -4.82 -9.62 1.29
C SER A 74 -4.58 -9.51 -0.21
N ALA A 75 -3.86 -10.48 -0.77
CA ALA A 75 -3.63 -10.55 -2.21
C ALA A 75 -4.95 -10.83 -2.97
N CYS A 76 -5.81 -11.70 -2.41
CA CYS A 76 -7.06 -12.10 -3.03
C CYS A 76 -8.09 -10.95 -3.10
N LEU A 77 -8.09 -10.08 -2.08
CA LEU A 77 -8.98 -8.91 -2.01
C LEU A 77 -8.28 -7.63 -2.49
N GLN A 78 -7.03 -7.73 -2.96
CA GLN A 78 -6.21 -6.61 -3.41
C GLN A 78 -6.16 -5.46 -2.39
N HIS A 79 -6.11 -5.80 -1.10
CA HIS A 79 -5.95 -4.85 -0.01
C HIS A 79 -4.47 -4.66 0.30
N VAL A 80 -4.04 -3.41 0.28
CA VAL A 80 -2.66 -3.02 0.59
C VAL A 80 -2.68 -2.04 1.75
N ARG A 81 -1.86 -2.33 2.77
CA ARG A 81 -1.54 -1.35 3.81
C ARG A 81 -0.39 -0.49 3.33
N VAL A 82 -0.59 0.82 3.32
CA VAL A 82 0.44 1.83 3.14
C VAL A 82 0.70 2.48 4.50
N ARG A 83 1.97 2.62 4.86
CA ARG A 83 2.38 3.20 6.14
C ARG A 83 3.36 4.34 5.91
N ALA A 84 3.08 5.49 6.50
CA ALA A 84 4.07 6.53 6.76
C ALA A 84 4.57 6.41 8.20
N THR A 85 5.89 6.34 8.37
CA THR A 85 6.53 6.23 9.69
C THR A 85 7.35 7.49 9.95
N ILE A 86 7.04 8.19 11.03
CA ILE A 86 7.90 9.26 11.56
C ILE A 86 8.86 8.63 12.56
N GLU A 87 10.16 8.74 12.29
CA GLU A 87 11.18 8.17 13.15
C GLU A 87 11.23 8.88 14.52
N GLY A 88 11.42 8.09 15.57
CA GLY A 88 11.37 8.51 16.96
C GLY A 88 11.24 7.32 17.90
N GLU A 89 11.14 7.59 19.21
CA GLU A 89 11.01 6.55 20.23
C GLU A 89 9.82 6.87 21.16
N PRO A 90 8.66 6.18 21.01
CA PRO A 90 8.35 5.19 19.98
C PRO A 90 8.12 5.84 18.60
N PRO A 91 8.29 5.09 17.49
CA PRO A 91 8.00 5.60 16.15
C PRO A 91 6.50 5.83 15.97
N LEU A 92 6.13 6.96 15.39
CA LEU A 92 4.74 7.26 15.06
C LEU A 92 4.40 6.71 13.67
N ARG A 93 3.24 6.07 13.54
CA ARG A 93 2.84 5.37 12.30
C ARG A 93 1.46 5.83 11.87
N TYR A 94 1.36 6.23 10.61
CA TYR A 94 0.11 6.52 9.92
C TYR A 94 -0.17 5.37 8.97
N ASP A 95 -1.21 4.59 9.25
CA ASP A 95 -1.58 3.46 8.42
C ASP A 95 -2.82 3.77 7.59
N PHE A 96 -2.76 3.44 6.30
CA PHE A 96 -3.83 3.58 5.34
C PHE A 96 -4.08 2.24 4.67
N LEU A 97 -5.33 1.80 4.61
CA LEU A 97 -5.74 0.63 3.86
C LEU A 97 -6.28 1.09 2.50
N VAL A 98 -5.69 0.57 1.43
CA VAL A 98 -6.09 0.88 0.07
C VAL A 98 -6.72 -0.36 -0.53
N ASP A 99 -7.94 -0.21 -1.02
CA ASP A 99 -8.54 -1.15 -1.97
C ASP A 99 -8.06 -0.74 -3.37
N ILE A 100 -7.33 -1.61 -4.07
CA ILE A 100 -6.80 -1.28 -5.41
C ILE A 100 -7.90 -1.28 -6.48
N ASN A 101 -9.01 -1.99 -6.27
CA ASN A 101 -10.10 -2.09 -7.25
C ASN A 101 -11.12 -0.95 -7.12
N GLY A 102 -11.08 -0.19 -6.02
CA GLY A 102 -11.90 1.00 -5.80
C GLY A 102 -11.04 2.25 -5.55
N PRO A 103 -11.54 3.46 -5.78
CA PRO A 103 -10.82 4.70 -5.43
C PRO A 103 -10.89 4.99 -3.92
N SER A 104 -10.80 3.98 -3.06
CA SER A 104 -11.09 4.11 -1.63
C SER A 104 -9.85 3.87 -0.77
N ILE A 105 -9.48 4.92 -0.03
CA ILE A 105 -8.53 4.90 1.06
C ILE A 105 -9.29 4.85 2.39
N HIS A 106 -8.87 3.97 3.28
CA HIS A 106 -9.49 3.75 4.58
C HIS A 106 -8.44 3.91 5.69
N PRO A 107 -8.85 4.29 6.91
CA PRO A 107 -7.93 4.33 8.04
C PRO A 107 -7.46 2.91 8.40
N GLY A 108 -6.14 2.72 8.51
CA GLY A 108 -5.53 1.49 9.01
C GLY A 108 -5.18 1.54 10.51
N ASN A 109 -5.22 2.74 11.12
CA ASN A 109 -5.11 3.00 12.55
C ASN A 109 -5.67 4.41 12.89
N ALA A 110 -5.66 4.77 14.18
CA ALA A 110 -6.19 6.06 14.66
C ALA A 110 -5.48 7.28 14.06
N GLU A 111 -4.17 7.21 13.85
CA GLU A 111 -3.38 8.31 13.26
C GLU A 111 -3.74 8.53 11.78
N GLY A 112 -3.87 7.45 11.00
CA GLY A 112 -4.34 7.49 9.63
C GLY A 112 -5.78 8.04 9.55
N GLU A 113 -6.65 7.65 10.47
CA GLU A 113 -8.01 8.22 10.58
C GLU A 113 -7.99 9.72 10.84
N ALA A 114 -7.14 10.18 11.76
CA ALA A 114 -6.98 11.60 12.04
C ALA A 114 -6.52 12.39 10.82
N VAL A 115 -5.63 11.83 9.99
CA VAL A 115 -5.22 12.45 8.71
C VAL A 115 -6.39 12.48 7.73
N LEU A 116 -7.06 11.35 7.48
CA LEU A 116 -8.17 11.29 6.52
C LEU A 116 -9.33 12.22 6.90
N ARG A 117 -9.63 12.34 8.21
CA ARG A 117 -10.66 13.25 8.72
C ARG A 117 -10.26 14.71 8.53
N GLU A 118 -8.99 15.06 8.76
CA GLU A 118 -8.48 16.41 8.49
C GLU A 118 -8.61 16.74 6.99
N LEU A 119 -8.25 15.81 6.12
CA LEU A 119 -8.34 16.00 4.68
C LEU A 119 -9.80 16.14 4.21
N ALA A 120 -10.72 15.37 4.78
CA ALA A 120 -12.14 15.42 4.45
C ALA A 120 -12.85 16.68 5.00
N ALA A 121 -12.27 17.35 6.01
CA ALA A 121 -12.80 18.61 6.50
C ALA A 121 -12.48 19.71 5.49
N THR A 122 -13.48 20.12 4.69
CA THR A 122 -13.41 21.32 3.86
C THR A 122 -12.89 22.50 4.70
N PRO A 123 -11.91 23.29 4.23
CA PRO A 123 -11.56 24.52 4.93
C PRO A 123 -12.82 25.39 4.97
N ALA A 124 -13.37 25.62 6.16
CA ALA A 124 -14.48 26.54 6.33
C ALA A 124 -14.10 27.86 5.66
N ALA A 125 -14.99 28.33 4.78
CA ALA A 125 -14.85 29.52 3.97
C ALA A 125 -14.11 30.64 4.71
N SER A 126 -12.82 30.79 4.40
CA SER A 126 -12.04 31.99 4.71
C SER A 126 -12.36 33.03 3.63
N ALA A 127 -13.62 33.44 3.56
CA ALA A 127 -14.09 34.44 2.62
C ALA A 127 -15.28 35.17 3.23
N GLY A 128 -15.00 36.31 3.90
CA GLY A 128 -16.03 37.27 4.28
C GLY A 128 -15.75 38.08 5.54
N ALA A 129 -14.70 38.91 5.55
CA ALA A 129 -14.67 40.22 6.24
C ALA A 129 -13.37 40.95 5.85
N PRO A 130 -13.34 42.29 5.78
CA PRO A 130 -14.41 43.27 6.02
C PRO A 130 -15.16 43.75 4.77
#